data_AF-A0AAE7NNI4-F1
#
_entry.id   AF-A0AAE7NNI4-F1
#
_cell.length_a   1.000
_cell.length_b   1.000
_cell.length_c   1.000
_cell.angle_alpha   90.00
_cell.angle_beta   90.00
_cell.angle_gamma   90.00
#
_symmetry.space_group_name_H-M   'P 1'
#
loop_
_entity.id
_entity.type
_entity.pdbx_description
1 polymer ?
#
loop_
_entity_poly.entity_id
_entity_poly.type
_entity_poly.pdbx_seq_one_letter_code
_entity_poly.pdbx_strand_id
1 'polypeptide(L)' 'MTDALKQIVQEFETALLAGVRSGADEAGLKSIRDQAFDRLREVKEGSASPCLETIFDVAGEIGAKLDMALKVIES' A
#
# COMPACT_ATOMS: atom_id res chain seq x y z
N MET A 1 -4.51 -0.73 14.94
CA MET A 1 -3.43 -0.41 13.96
C MET A 1 -2.31 0.36 14.66
N THR A 2 -1.07 -0.12 14.57
CA THR A 2 0.11 0.57 15.12
C THR A 2 0.46 1.80 14.30
N ASP A 3 1.28 2.72 14.84
CA ASP A 3 1.63 3.94 14.13
C ASP A 3 2.48 3.67 12.87
N ALA A 4 3.33 2.65 12.89
CA ALA A 4 4.07 2.20 11.71
C ALA A 4 3.14 1.72 10.58
N LEU A 5 2.09 0.96 10.92
CA LEU A 5 1.10 0.50 9.93
C LEU A 5 0.27 1.65 9.35
N LYS A 6 -0.13 2.62 10.18
CA LYS A 6 -0.81 3.85 9.70
C LYS A 6 0.06 4.62 8.73
N GLN A 7 1.35 4.76 9.05
CA GLN A 7 2.30 5.48 8.21
C GLN A 7 2.47 4.81 6.84
N ILE A 8 2.55 3.48 6.79
CA ILE A 8 2.64 2.73 5.53
C ILE A 8 1.42 3.02 4.64
N VAL A 9 0.20 2.99 5.20
CA VAL A 9 -1.02 3.29 4.45
C VAL A 9 -1.00 4.71 3.89
N GLN A 10 -0.67 5.70 4.73
CA GLN A 10 -0.66 7.12 4.30
C GLN A 10 0.36 7.41 3.21
N GLU A 11 1.56 6.83 3.33
CA GLU A 11 2.60 7.00 2.32
C GLU A 11 2.24 6.29 1.02
N PHE A 12 1.65 5.09 1.10
CA PHE A 12 1.10 4.39 -0.05
C PHE A 12 0.00 5.21 -0.75
N GLU A 13 -0.97 5.75 -0.01
CA GLU A 13 -2.04 6.60 -0.58
C GLU A 13 -1.48 7.81 -1.30
N THR A 14 -0.51 8.48 -0.67
CA THR A 14 0.15 9.66 -1.23
C THR A 14 0.85 9.32 -2.54
N ALA A 15 1.63 8.24 -2.55
CA ALA A 15 2.33 7.78 -3.74
C ALA A 15 1.36 7.33 -4.85
N LEU A 16 0.31 6.58 -4.49
CA LEU A 16 -0.70 6.09 -5.43
C LEU A 16 -1.43 7.25 -6.12
N LEU A 17 -1.89 8.24 -5.36
CA LEU A 17 -2.57 9.42 -5.91
C LEU A 17 -1.62 10.27 -6.77
N ALA A 18 -0.35 10.37 -6.38
CA ALA A 18 0.66 11.04 -7.19
C ALA A 18 0.90 10.31 -8.52
N GLY A 19 1.01 8.98 -8.49
CA GLY A 19 1.16 8.13 -9.67
C GLY A 19 -0.02 8.25 -10.63
N VAL A 20 -1.25 8.18 -10.12
CA VAL A 20 -2.47 8.38 -10.92
C VAL A 20 -2.47 9.78 -11.56
N ARG A 21 -2.15 10.82 -10.78
CA ARG A 21 -2.09 12.20 -11.29
C ARG A 21 -1.03 12.38 -12.40
N SER A 22 0.09 11.66 -12.30
CA SER A 22 1.16 11.74 -13.30
C SER A 22 0.91 10.86 -14.53
N GLY A 23 -0.17 10.09 -14.57
CA GLY A 23 -0.44 9.14 -15.65
C GLY A 23 0.45 7.91 -15.61
N ALA A 24 0.82 7.43 -14.41
CA ALA A 24 1.52 6.16 -14.27
C ALA A 24 0.65 5.02 -14.80
N ASP A 25 1.27 4.09 -15.50
CA ASP A 25 0.62 2.88 -16.00
C ASP A 25 0.40 1.85 -14.88
N GLU A 26 -0.28 0.75 -15.21
CA GLU A 26 -0.54 -0.34 -14.29
C GLU A 26 0.74 -0.87 -13.62
N ALA A 27 1.85 -0.98 -14.37
CA ALA A 27 3.12 -1.44 -13.83
C ALA A 27 3.69 -0.47 -12.80
N GLY A 28 3.62 0.83 -13.07
CA GLY A 28 4.02 1.89 -12.14
C GLY A 28 3.20 1.86 -10.86
N LEU A 29 1.87 1.73 -10.95
CA LEU A 29 1.00 1.66 -9.78
C LEU A 29 1.20 0.38 -8.96
N LYS A 30 1.45 -0.77 -9.62
CA LYS A 30 1.80 -2.03 -8.95
C LYS A 30 3.13 -1.94 -8.20
N SER A 31 4.12 -1.23 -8.75
CA SER A 31 5.40 -1.01 -8.05
C SER A 31 5.22 -0.25 -6.73
N ILE A 32 4.31 0.72 -6.67
CA ILE A 32 3.99 1.46 -5.44
C ILE A 32 3.40 0.53 -4.37
N ARG A 33 2.50 -0.38 -4.75
CA ARG A 33 1.99 -1.43 -3.85
C ARG A 33 3.12 -2.31 -3.34
N ASP A 34 4.00 -2.77 -4.24
CA ASP A 34 5.08 -3.70 -3.86
C ASP A 34 6.01 -3.07 -2.83
N GLN A 35 6.35 -1.78 -2.97
CA GLN A 35 7.10 -1.02 -1.97
C GLN A 35 6.38 -0.95 -0.62
N ALA A 36 5.05 -0.77 -0.61
CA ALA A 36 4.28 -0.79 0.62
C ALA A 36 4.26 -2.19 1.27
N PHE A 37 4.20 -3.26 0.48
CA PHE A 37 4.26 -4.63 0.97
C PHE A 37 5.63 -5.01 1.52
N ASP A 38 6.72 -4.51 0.93
CA ASP A 38 8.06 -4.70 1.48
C ASP A 38 8.17 -4.09 2.88
N ARG A 39 7.61 -2.89 3.09
CA ARG A 39 7.57 -2.25 4.41
C ARG A 39 6.66 -2.98 5.40
N LEU A 40 5.54 -3.55 4.95
CA LEU A 40 4.73 -4.42 5.81
C LEU A 40 5.52 -5.66 6.26
N ARG A 41 6.36 -6.23 5.37
CA ARG A 41 7.24 -7.35 5.71
C ARG A 41 8.27 -6.95 6.76
N GLU A 42 8.88 -5.78 6.64
CA GLU A 42 9.81 -5.23 7.65
C GLU A 42 9.13 -5.05 9.02
N VAL A 43 7.91 -4.50 9.05
CA VAL A 43 7.14 -4.35 10.29
C VAL A 43 6.81 -5.71 10.93
N LYS A 44 6.47 -6.71 10.10
CA LYS A 44 6.23 -8.09 10.56
C LYS A 44 7.48 -8.70 11.19
N GLU A 45 8.65 -8.44 10.62
CA GLU A 45 9.93 -9.04 11.06
C GLU A 45 10.57 -8.29 12.24
N GLY A 46 10.04 -7.11 12.59
CA GLY A 46 10.51 -6.29 13.70
C GLY A 46 10.26 -6.88 15.10
N SER A 47 11.02 -6.40 16.08
CA SER A 47 10.97 -6.84 17.49
C SER A 47 9.65 -6.57 18.21
N ALA A 48 8.84 -5.63 17.69
CA ALA A 48 7.50 -5.30 18.18
C ALA A 48 6.43 -5.59 17.11
N SER A 49 6.55 -6.77 16.47
CA SER A 49 5.65 -7.21 15.40
C SER A 49 4.18 -7.12 15.81
N PRO A 50 3.34 -6.38 15.06
CA PRO A 50 1.89 -6.39 15.27
C PRO A 50 1.28 -7.77 15.05
N CYS A 51 0.04 -7.98 15.53
CA CYS A 51 -0.73 -9.18 15.21
C CYS A 51 -0.85 -9.35 13.68
N LEU A 52 -0.70 -10.59 13.19
CA LEU A 52 -0.76 -10.91 11.77
C LEU A 52 -2.09 -10.46 11.12
N GLU A 53 -3.20 -10.55 11.84
CA GLU A 53 -4.51 -10.05 11.40
C GLU A 53 -4.45 -8.58 11.00
N THR A 54 -3.87 -7.73 11.85
CA THR A 54 -3.73 -6.29 11.54
C THR A 54 -2.80 -6.04 10.34
N ILE A 55 -1.81 -6.89 10.11
CA ILE A 55 -0.96 -6.80 8.91
C ILE A 55 -1.77 -7.17 7.65
N PHE A 56 -2.60 -8.21 7.73
CA PHE A 56 -3.47 -8.62 6.63
C PHE A 56 -4.56 -7.59 6.33
N ASP A 57 -5.15 -6.96 7.34
CA ASP A 57 -6.12 -5.88 7.17
C ASP A 57 -5.52 -4.74 6.35
N VAL A 58 -4.30 -4.32 6.69
CA VAL A 58 -3.58 -3.26 5.98
C VAL A 58 -3.22 -3.68 4.56
N ALA A 59 -2.77 -4.92 4.36
CA ALA A 59 -2.49 -5.43 3.02
C ALA A 59 -3.76 -5.46 2.14
N GLY A 60 -4.90 -5.83 2.72
CA GLY A 60 -6.20 -5.79 2.06
C GLY A 60 -6.63 -4.37 1.69
N GLU A 61 -6.44 -3.41 2.59
CA GLU A 61 -6.71 -1.99 2.33
C GLU A 61 -5.87 -1.43 1.18
N ILE A 62 -4.57 -1.73 1.16
CA ILE A 62 -3.65 -1.35 0.07
C ILE A 62 -4.11 -1.96 -1.26
N GLY A 63 -4.45 -3.26 -1.26
CA GLY A 63 -4.94 -3.95 -2.45
C GLY A 63 -6.22 -3.33 -3.01
N ALA A 64 -7.21 -3.08 -2.16
CA ALA A 64 -8.48 -2.48 -2.57
C ALA A 64 -8.29 -1.08 -3.20
N LYS A 65 -7.40 -0.26 -2.63
CA LYS A 65 -7.11 1.08 -3.17
C LYS A 65 -6.38 1.02 -4.50
N LEU A 66 -5.43 0.10 -4.68
CA LEU A 66 -4.81 -0.13 -5.99
C LEU A 66 -5.85 -0.55 -7.02
N ASP A 67 -6.72 -1.51 -6.70
CA ASP A 67 -7.76 -1.97 -7.61
C ASP A 67 -8.69 -0.84 -8.05
N MET A 68 -9.02 0.10 -7.15
CA MET A 68 -9.77 1.30 -7.50
C MET A 68 -8.97 2.22 -8.44
N ALA A 69 -7.69 2.46 -8.16
CA ALA A 69 -6.85 3.30 -9.00
C ALA A 69 -6.67 2.72 -10.42
N LEU A 70 -6.48 1.41 -10.54
CA LEU A 70 -6.37 0.71 -11.82
C LEU A 70 -7.64 0.89 -12.67
N LYS A 71 -8.82 0.69 -12.07
CA LYS A 71 -10.10 0.91 -12.76
C LYS A 71 -10.27 2.35 -13.25
N VAL A 72 -9.73 3.33 -12.50
CA VAL A 72 -9.81 4.75 -12.87
C VAL A 72 -8.92 5.07 -14.06
N ILE A 73 -7.73 4.47 -14.18
CA ILE A 73 -6.81 4.74 -15.29
C ILE A 73 -7.13 3.93 -16.56
N GLU A 74 -7.88 2.84 -16.44
CA GLU A 74 -8.38 2.04 -17.57
C GLU A 74 -9.64 2.63 -18.23
N SER A 75 -10.30 3.60 -17.58
CA SER A 75 -11.54 4.25 -18.04
C SER A 75 -11.27 5.54 -18.83
#